data_AF-A0A176S364-F1
#
_entry.id   AF-A0A176S364-F1
#
_cell.length_a   1.000
_cell.length_b   1.000
_cell.length_c   1.000
_cell.angle_alpha   90.00
_cell.angle_beta   90.00
_cell.angle_gamma   90.00
#
_symmetry.space_group_name_H-M   'P 1'
#
loop_
_entity.id
_entity.type
_entity.pdbx_description
1 polymer ?
#
loop_
_entity_poly.entity_id
_entity_poly.type
_entity_poly.pdbx_seq_one_letter_code
_entity_poly.pdbx_strand_id
1 'polypeptide(L)' 'ENVLLTDTQEREQVLAALPQTKGNRSKAAKLLGISRATFYRRLKPLEIDILKKAT' A
#
# COMPACT_ATOMS: atom_id res chain seq x y z
N GLU A 1 12.65 -5.83 23.07
CA GLU A 1 13.02 -6.03 21.66
C GLU A 1 11.80 -5.70 20.81
N ASN A 2 11.80 -4.61 20.04
CA ASN A 2 10.77 -4.39 19.02
C ASN A 2 11.38 -3.55 17.92
N VAL A 3 11.98 -4.28 16.97
CA VAL A 3 12.83 -3.77 15.92
C VAL A 3 11.97 -3.10 14.85
N LEU A 4 12.50 -2.00 14.30
CA LEU A 4 12.08 -1.23 13.13
C LEU A 4 11.99 -2.07 11.83
N LEU A 5 11.29 -3.22 11.86
CA LEU A 5 11.02 -4.12 10.73
C LEU A 5 9.75 -3.74 9.95
N THR A 6 8.99 -2.75 10.46
CA THR A 6 7.65 -2.43 9.95
C THR A 6 7.67 -1.69 8.61
N ASP A 7 8.72 -0.96 8.25
CA ASP A 7 8.70 -0.17 7.01
C ASP A 7 8.81 -1.04 5.75
N THR A 8 9.73 -2.01 5.74
CA THR A 8 10.00 -2.83 4.54
C THR A 8 8.90 -3.87 4.29
N GLN A 9 8.46 -4.58 5.33
CA GLN A 9 7.41 -5.59 5.18
C GLN A 9 6.05 -4.95 4.87
N GLU A 10 5.70 -3.83 5.50
CA GLU A 10 4.46 -3.12 5.16
C GLU A 10 4.52 -2.51 3.75
N ARG A 11 5.69 -2.01 3.33
CA ARG A 11 5.93 -1.56 1.95
C ARG A 11 5.69 -2.67 0.94
N GLU A 12 6.26 -3.86 1.17
CA GLU A 12 6.08 -5.02 0.29
C GLU A 12 4.62 -5.45 0.22
N GLN A 13 3.91 -5.46 1.35
CA GLN A 13 2.48 -5.78 1.38
C GLN A 13 1.64 -4.78 0.58
N VAL A 14 1.91 -3.47 0.74
CA VAL A 14 1.23 -2.42 -0.04
C VAL A 14 1.54 -2.57 -1.53
N LEU A 15 2.81 -2.79 -1.89
CA LEU A 15 3.24 -3.00 -3.27
C LEU A 15 2.62 -4.25 -3.89
N ALA A 16 2.49 -5.35 -3.14
CA ALA A 16 1.88 -6.59 -3.61
C ALA A 16 0.35 -6.48 -3.75
N ALA A 17 -0.32 -5.66 -2.94
CA ALA A 17 -1.77 -5.49 -2.98
C ALA A 17 -2.25 -4.62 -4.16
N LEU A 18 -1.41 -3.69 -4.64
CA LEU A 18 -1.74 -2.83 -5.78
C LEU A 18 -1.98 -3.57 -7.11
N PRO A 19 -1.09 -4.47 -7.59
CA PRO A 19 -1.32 -5.21 -8.83
C PRO A 19 -2.50 -6.18 -8.70
N GLN A 20 -2.68 -6.82 -7.54
CA GLN A 20 -3.83 -7.71 -7.26
C GLN A 20 -5.17 -6.98 -7.37
N THR A 21 -5.17 -5.66 -7.13
CA THR A 21 -6.38 -4.84 -7.15
C THR A 21 -6.45 -3.90 -8.35
N LYS A 22 -5.56 -4.08 -9.34
CA LYS A 22 -5.45 -3.24 -10.54
C LYS A 22 -5.35 -1.75 -10.19
N GLY A 23 -4.58 -1.42 -9.15
CA GLY A 23 -4.39 -0.05 -8.67
C GLY A 23 -5.54 0.50 -7.81
N ASN A 24 -6.56 -0.30 -7.49
CA ASN A 24 -7.66 0.16 -6.64
C ASN A 24 -7.24 0.18 -5.16
N ARG A 25 -6.76 1.34 -4.70
CA ARG A 25 -6.29 1.60 -3.33
C ARG A 25 -7.30 1.19 -2.25
N SER A 26 -8.60 1.38 -2.49
CA SER A 26 -9.63 0.97 -1.52
C SER A 26 -9.79 -0.55 -1.44
N LYS A 27 -9.68 -1.25 -2.56
CA LYS A 27 -9.64 -2.72 -2.58
C LYS A 27 -8.34 -3.24 -1.98
N ALA A 28 -7.20 -2.59 -2.23
CA ALA A 28 -5.90 -2.96 -1.66
C ALA A 28 -5.92 -2.83 -0.13
N ALA A 29 -6.47 -1.74 0.41
CA ALA A 29 -6.67 -1.57 1.85
C ALA A 29 -7.53 -2.69 2.45
N LYS A 30 -8.65 -3.05 1.79
CA LYS A 30 -9.52 -4.16 2.20
C LYS A 30 -8.79 -5.51 2.15
N LEU A 31 -7.99 -5.75 1.11
CA LEU A 31 -7.20 -6.97 0.94
C LEU A 31 -6.18 -7.13 2.08
N LEU A 32 -5.58 -6.03 2.51
CA LEU A 32 -4.63 -5.98 3.62
C LEU A 32 -5.29 -5.95 5.01
N GLY A 33 -6.64 -5.92 5.09
CA GLY A 33 -7.36 -5.87 6.37
C GLY A 33 -7.19 -4.57 7.14
N ILE A 34 -6.74 -3.48 6.48
CA ILE A 34 -6.51 -2.19 7.12
C ILE A 34 -7.50 -1.13 6.66
N SER A 35 -7.64 -0.08 7.48
CA SER A 35 -8.45 1.07 7.10
C SER A 35 -7.86 1.77 5.86
N ARG A 36 -8.74 2.37 5.05
CA ARG A 36 -8.32 3.21 3.90
C ARG A 36 -7.37 4.32 4.35
N ALA A 37 -7.63 4.97 5.49
CA ALA A 37 -6.80 6.03 6.03
C ALA A 37 -5.38 5.54 6.39
N THR A 38 -5.27 4.35 7.00
CA THR A 38 -3.98 3.70 7.28
C THR A 38 -3.24 3.40 5.99
N PHE A 39 -3.94 2.87 4.99
CA PHE A 39 -3.36 2.59 3.67
C PHE A 39 -2.79 3.85 3.00
N TYR A 40 -3.54 4.97 2.99
CA TYR A 40 -3.05 6.23 2.42
C TYR A 40 -1.87 6.82 3.20
N ARG A 41 -1.87 6.71 4.54
CA ARG A 41 -0.70 7.10 5.36
C ARG A 41 0.54 6.31 5.01
N ARG A 42 0.40 5.01 4.73
CA ARG A 42 1.50 4.13 4.30
C ARG A 42 1.93 4.40 2.85
N LEU A 43 1.02 4.85 2.00
CA LEU A 43 1.34 5.21 0.61
C LEU A 43 2.14 6.51 0.48
N LYS A 44 1.94 7.47 1.39
CA LYS A 44 2.66 8.76 1.41
C LYS A 44 4.19 8.64 1.34
N PRO A 45 4.86 7.90 2.26
CA PRO A 45 6.32 7.77 2.23
C PRO A 45 6.85 6.93 1.06
N LEU A 46 5.97 6.17 0.40
CA LEU A 46 6.36 5.32 -0.73
C LEU A 46 6.47 6.10 -2.05
N GLU A 47 5.99 7.36 -2.11
CA GLU A 47 5.87 8.16 -3.34
C GLU A 47 5.28 7.38 -4.53
N ILE A 48 4.46 6.36 -4.26
CA ILE A 48 3.83 5.56 -5.31
C ILE A 48 2.68 6.41 -5.88
N ASP A 49 3.05 7.29 -6.80
CA ASP A 49 2.13 8.00 -7.67
C ASP A 49 1.60 7.04 -8.74
N ILE A 50 0.73 6.12 -8.32
CA ILE A 50 -0.05 5.25 -9.22
C ILE A 50 -1.08 6.03 -10.06
N LEU A 51 -0.89 7.34 -10.28
CA LEU A 51 -1.68 8.15 -11.20
C LEU A 51 -1.19 8.09 -12.66
N LYS A 52 -0.07 7.43 -12.97
CA LYS A 52 0.23 7.11 -14.37
C LYS A 52 -0.64 5.97 -14.85
N LYS A 53 -1.87 6.35 -15.25
CA LYS A 53 -2.74 5.58 -16.14
C LYS A 53 -1.87 4.91 -17.20
N ALA A 54 -2.10 3.61 -17.41
CA ALA A 54 -1.86 3.01 -18.72
C ALA A 54 -2.60 3.87 -19.75
N THR A 55 -1.85 4.71 -20.45
CA THR A 55 -2.16 5.17 -21.81
C THR A 55 -1.47 4.18 -22.73
#